data_AF-A0A2E6KS91-F1
#
_entry.id   AF-A0A2E6KS91-F1
#
_cell.length_a   1.000
_cell.length_b   1.000
_cell.length_c   1.000
_cell.angle_alpha   90.00
_cell.angle_beta   90.00
_cell.angle_gamma   90.00
#
_symmetry.space_group_name_H-M   'P 1'
#
loop_
_entity.id
_entity.type
_entity.pdbx_description
1 polymer ?
#
loop_
_entity_poly.entity_id
_entity_poly.type
_entity_poly.pdbx_seq_one_letter_code
_entity_poly.pdbx_strand_id
1 'polypeptide(L)'
;MLYYCYYKLKKDEEAENYLKIIINYSRKNINKKTFLNVLGLEAIRKIEGNESSNKYLKKLVESDHGLSRETKWISNYFKTNNITNEDLNHDLLYTLLHLK
;
A
#
# COMPACT_ATOMS: atom_id res chain seq x y z
N MET A 1 7.35 0.24 8.56
CA MET A 1 8.13 0.00 9.80
C MET A 1 8.05 1.20 10.73
N LEU A 2 8.45 2.40 10.29
CA LEU A 2 8.34 3.62 11.11
C LEU A 2 6.92 3.90 11.65
N TYR A 3 5.88 3.75 10.82
CA TYR A 3 4.48 3.78 11.29
C TYR A 3 4.25 2.87 12.50
N TYR A 4 4.68 1.60 12.40
CA TYR A 4 4.49 0.61 13.46
C TYR A 4 5.28 0.96 14.72
N CYS A 5 6.51 1.45 14.57
CA CYS A 5 7.32 1.93 15.69
C CYS A 5 6.62 3.08 16.42
N TYR A 6 6.16 4.11 15.69
CA TYR A 6 5.44 5.23 16.30
C TYR A 6 4.13 4.79 16.96
N TYR A 7 3.37 3.91 16.29
CA TYR A 7 2.14 3.35 16.84
C TYR A 7 2.39 2.58 18.15
N LYS A 8 3.42 1.73 18.22
CA LYS A 8 3.79 1.00 19.45
C LYS A 8 4.29 1.92 20.56
N LEU A 9 4.87 3.06 20.21
CA LEU A 9 5.30 4.09 21.15
C LEU A 9 4.17 5.06 21.55
N LYS A 10 2.92 4.83 21.11
CA LYS A 10 1.76 5.72 21.35
C LYS A 10 1.99 7.15 20.83
N LYS A 11 2.73 7.26 19.73
CA LYS A 11 3.05 8.49 19.01
C LYS A 11 2.12 8.63 17.81
N ASP A 12 0.84 8.87 18.10
CA ASP A 12 -0.22 8.78 17.10
C ASP A 12 -0.06 9.85 15.99
N GLU A 13 0.36 11.06 16.34
CA GLU A 13 0.58 12.14 15.38
C GLU A 13 1.72 11.82 14.40
N GLU A 14 2.85 11.31 14.89
CA GLU A 14 3.98 10.90 14.05
C GLU A 14 3.63 9.68 13.17
N ALA A 15 2.85 8.74 13.72
CA ALA A 15 2.33 7.61 12.97
C ALA A 15 1.44 8.08 11.81
N GLU A 16 0.51 9.00 12.08
CA GLU A 16 -0.40 9.57 11.08
C GLU A 16 0.37 10.38 10.02
N ASN A 17 1.32 11.23 10.44
CA ASN A 17 2.15 12.01 9.52
C ASN A 17 2.96 11.11 8.58
N TYR A 18 3.49 10.00 9.09
CA TYR A 18 4.18 9.04 8.24
C TYR A 18 3.25 8.39 7.20
N LEU A 19 2.03 8.04 7.57
CA LEU A 19 1.04 7.54 6.61
C LEU A 19 0.69 8.60 5.55
N LYS A 20 0.51 9.87 5.94
CA LYS A 20 0.28 10.98 4.99
C LYS A 20 1.43 11.12 3.98
N ILE A 21 2.68 10.95 4.40
CA ILE A 21 3.85 10.95 3.50
C ILE A 21 3.74 9.82 2.48
N ILE A 22 3.41 8.60 2.92
CA ILE A 22 3.21 7.44 2.03
C ILE A 22 2.09 7.72 1.03
N ILE A 23 0.96 8.26 1.48
CA ILE A 23 -0.19 8.59 0.62
C ILE A 23 0.23 9.59 -0.47
N ASN A 24 0.90 10.67 -0.06
CA ASN A 24 1.36 11.71 -0.99
C ASN A 24 2.37 11.18 -2.00
N TYR A 25 3.33 10.37 -1.55
CA TYR A 25 4.29 9.73 -2.45
C TYR A 25 3.59 8.79 -3.44
N SER A 26 2.68 7.95 -2.97
CA SER A 26 1.96 6.96 -3.78
C SER A 26 1.12 7.64 -4.86
N ARG A 27 0.35 8.69 -4.51
CA ARG A 27 -0.42 9.49 -5.47
C ARG A 27 0.44 10.13 -6.55
N LYS A 28 1.59 10.71 -6.17
CA LYS A 28 2.53 11.34 -7.12
C LYS A 28 3.19 10.33 -8.05
N ASN A 29 3.29 9.08 -7.64
CA ASN A 29 4.02 8.03 -8.33
C ASN A 29 3.12 6.87 -8.77
N ILE A 30 1.81 7.12 -8.94
CA ILE A 30 0.83 6.06 -9.23
C ILE A 30 1.11 5.32 -10.55
N ASN A 31 1.75 6.00 -11.51
CA ASN A 31 2.17 5.44 -12.80
C ASN A 31 3.53 4.72 -12.73
N LYS A 32 4.14 4.59 -11.53
CA LYS A 32 5.32 3.74 -11.37
C LYS A 32 4.87 2.30 -11.22
N LYS A 33 5.33 1.45 -12.14
CA LYS A 33 5.19 0.00 -12.05
C LYS A 33 6.01 -0.53 -10.86
N THR A 34 5.36 -0.72 -9.71
CA THR A 34 5.99 -1.23 -8.48
C THR A 34 4.97 -1.88 -7.55
N PHE A 35 5.39 -2.93 -6.85
CA PHE A 35 4.63 -3.55 -5.76
C PHE A 35 4.38 -2.60 -4.58
N LEU A 36 5.21 -1.55 -4.41
CA LEU A 36 5.08 -0.60 -3.30
C LEU A 36 3.79 0.22 -3.33
N ASN A 37 3.06 0.24 -4.46
CA ASN A 37 1.72 0.83 -4.53
C ASN A 37 0.73 0.21 -3.52
N VAL A 38 0.97 -1.03 -3.06
CA VAL A 38 0.18 -1.65 -1.99
C VAL A 38 0.27 -0.90 -0.66
N LEU A 39 1.43 -0.28 -0.36
CA LEU A 39 1.60 0.52 0.85
C LEU A 39 0.75 1.79 0.80
N GLY A 40 0.64 2.39 -0.38
CA GLY A 40 -0.27 3.50 -0.65
C GLY A 40 -1.73 3.12 -0.40
N LEU A 41 -2.17 1.96 -0.91
CA LEU A 41 -3.52 1.46 -0.70
C LEU A 41 -3.85 1.26 0.79
N GLU A 42 -2.95 0.63 1.53
CA GLU A 42 -3.10 0.40 2.97
C GLU A 42 -3.12 1.72 3.76
N ALA A 43 -2.20 2.64 3.46
CA ALA A 43 -2.15 3.95 4.11
C ALA A 43 -3.42 4.77 3.86
N ILE A 44 -3.90 4.82 2.60
CA ILE A 44 -5.15 5.49 2.24
C ILE A 44 -6.33 4.83 2.96
N ARG A 45 -6.40 3.50 2.99
CA ARG A 45 -7.47 2.78 3.70
C ARG A 45 -7.51 3.14 5.18
N LYS A 46 -6.34 3.26 5.81
CA LYS A 46 -6.20 3.56 7.23
C LYS A 46 -6.59 5.01 7.57
N ILE A 47 -6.20 5.99 6.74
CA ILE A 47 -6.39 7.42 7.03
C ILE A 47 -7.68 7.98 6.43
N GLU A 48 -7.98 7.60 5.19
CA GLU A 48 -9.06 8.20 4.37
C GLU A 48 -10.22 7.23 4.10
N GLY A 49 -10.13 5.99 4.58
CA GLY A 49 -11.18 4.98 4.49
C GLY A 49 -11.19 4.14 3.21
N ASN A 50 -12.08 3.14 3.21
CA ASN A 50 -12.18 2.12 2.16
C ASN A 50 -12.53 2.71 0.79
N GLU A 51 -13.42 3.71 0.73
CA GLU A 51 -13.84 4.32 -0.54
C GLU A 51 -12.67 5.00 -1.25
N SER A 52 -11.86 5.77 -0.51
CA SER A 52 -10.67 6.45 -1.04
C SER A 52 -9.63 5.45 -1.53
N SER A 53 -9.46 4.34 -0.79
CA SER A 53 -8.55 3.25 -1.18
C SER A 53 -9.02 2.56 -2.46
N ASN A 54 -10.33 2.29 -2.60
CA ASN A 54 -10.92 1.75 -3.82
C ASN A 54 -10.73 2.68 -5.03
N LYS A 55 -10.91 3.99 -4.85
CA LYS A 55 -10.65 4.99 -5.91
C LYS A 55 -9.19 4.97 -6.34
N TYR A 56 -8.25 4.81 -5.41
CA TYR A 56 -6.83 4.68 -5.73
C TYR A 56 -6.55 3.39 -6.51
N LEU A 57 -7.10 2.25 -6.08
CA LEU A 57 -6.94 0.97 -6.80
C LEU A 57 -7.46 1.07 -8.23
N LYS A 58 -8.63 1.71 -8.42
CA LYS A 58 -9.20 1.92 -9.75
C LYS A 58 -8.25 2.70 -10.65
N LYS A 59 -7.68 3.81 -10.16
CA LYS A 59 -6.67 4.59 -10.90
C LYS A 59 -5.42 3.78 -11.22
N LEU A 60 -4.97 2.93 -10.29
CA LEU A 60 -3.82 2.06 -10.51
C LEU A 60 -4.09 1.03 -11.63
N VAL A 61 -5.29 0.46 -11.69
CA VAL A 61 -5.72 -0.48 -12.74
C VAL A 61 -5.91 0.23 -14.09
N GLU A 62 -6.31 1.50 -14.10
CA GLU A 62 -6.50 2.32 -15.30
C GLU A 62 -5.18 2.95 -15.82
N SER A 63 -4.06 2.79 -15.11
CA SER A 63 -2.75 3.29 -15.52
C SER A 63 -2.17 2.54 -16.72
N ASP A 64 -1.10 3.10 -17.31
CA ASP A 64 -0.34 2.50 -18.41
C ASP A 64 0.22 1.10 -18.10
N HIS A 65 0.42 0.78 -16.81
CA HIS A 65 0.85 -0.52 -16.34
C HIS A 65 -0.28 -1.31 -15.63
N GLY A 66 -1.55 -1.00 -15.90
CA GLY A 66 -2.71 -1.67 -15.30
C GLY A 66 -2.73 -3.19 -15.45
N LEU A 67 -2.17 -3.70 -16.56
CA LEU A 67 -2.07 -5.13 -16.87
C LEU A 67 -0.78 -5.80 -16.41
N SER A 68 0.11 -5.04 -15.76
CA SER A 68 1.39 -5.54 -15.23
C SER A 68 1.19 -6.60 -14.15
N ARG A 69 2.24 -7.39 -13.91
CA ARG A 69 2.27 -8.40 -12.83
C ARG A 69 2.02 -7.73 -11.48
N GLU A 70 2.64 -6.59 -11.25
CA GLU A 70 2.57 -5.80 -10.02
C GLU A 70 1.14 -5.33 -9.76
N THR A 71 0.50 -4.69 -10.74
CA THR A 71 -0.88 -4.19 -10.56
C THR A 71 -1.89 -5.34 -10.39
N LYS A 72 -1.74 -6.44 -11.15
CA LYS A 72 -2.58 -7.64 -10.99
C LYS A 72 -2.43 -8.23 -9.59
N TRP A 73 -1.19 -8.34 -9.12
CA TRP A 73 -0.91 -8.81 -7.79
C TRP A 73 -1.57 -7.95 -6.71
N ILE A 74 -1.37 -6.63 -6.78
CA ILE A 74 -1.95 -5.67 -5.84
C ILE A 74 -3.48 -5.77 -5.83
N SER A 75 -4.11 -5.87 -7.01
CA SER A 75 -5.56 -6.04 -7.10
C SER A 75 -6.03 -7.35 -6.48
N ASN A 76 -5.26 -8.44 -6.60
CA ASN A 76 -5.60 -9.72 -6.00
C ASN A 76 -5.44 -9.68 -4.47
N TYR A 77 -4.33 -9.13 -3.98
CA TYR A 77 -4.11 -8.87 -2.55
C TYR A 77 -5.27 -8.07 -1.96
N PHE A 78 -5.66 -6.96 -2.61
CA PHE A 78 -6.72 -6.10 -2.08
C PHE A 78 -8.08 -6.79 -1.99
N LYS A 79 -8.38 -7.72 -2.92
CA LYS A 79 -9.65 -8.49 -2.92
C LYS A 79 -9.67 -9.63 -1.91
N THR A 80 -8.53 -10.28 -1.71
CA THR A 80 -8.46 -11.56 -0.97
C THR A 80 -7.82 -11.43 0.40
N ASN A 81 -7.10 -10.34 0.65
CA ASN A 81 -6.14 -10.19 1.75
C ASN A 81 -5.08 -11.32 1.82
N ASN A 82 -4.92 -12.11 0.75
CA ASN A 82 -3.94 -13.19 0.70
C ASN A 82 -2.63 -12.69 0.09
N ILE A 83 -1.53 -13.09 0.73
CA ILE A 83 -0.17 -12.89 0.25
C ILE A 83 0.32 -14.28 -0.16
N THR A 84 0.73 -14.44 -1.41
CA THR A 84 1.16 -15.73 -1.96
C THR A 84 2.69 -15.81 -2.03
N ASN A 85 3.24 -17.03 -2.05
CA ASN A 85 4.68 -17.24 -2.05
C ASN A 85 5.38 -16.74 -3.32
N GLU A 86 4.67 -16.43 -4.42
CA GLU A 86 5.29 -15.79 -5.59
C GLU A 86 5.67 -14.32 -5.35
N ASP A 87 5.26 -13.76 -4.21
CA ASP A 87 5.55 -12.39 -3.76
C ASP A 87 6.86 -12.28 -3.00
N LEU A 88 7.49 -13.43 -2.72
CA LEU A 88 8.66 -13.63 -1.85
C LEU A 88 9.96 -13.00 -2.36
N ASN A 89 10.01 -12.42 -3.57
CA ASN A 89 11.19 -11.64 -3.98
C ASN A 89 11.28 -10.27 -3.29
N HIS A 90 10.33 -9.93 -2.42
CA HIS A 90 10.34 -8.71 -1.62
C HIS A 90 10.12 -8.98 -0.12
N ASP A 91 11.07 -9.66 0.53
CA ASP A 91 11.06 -9.97 1.98
C ASP A 91 10.65 -8.78 2.86
N LEU A 92 11.15 -7.59 2.53
CA LEU A 92 10.80 -6.37 3.26
C LEU A 92 9.32 -5.99 3.10
N LEU A 93 8.77 -6.11 1.89
CA LEU A 93 7.36 -5.81 1.65
C LEU A 93 6.45 -6.83 2.36
N TYR A 94 6.80 -8.11 2.28
CA TYR A 94 6.12 -9.17 2.99
C TYR A 94 6.09 -8.89 4.50
N THR A 95 7.26 -8.58 5.08
CA THR A 95 7.40 -8.22 6.49
C THR A 95 6.51 -7.02 6.82
N LEU A 96 6.55 -5.96 6.01
CA LEU A 96 5.75 -4.76 6.23
C LEU A 96 4.24 -5.02 6.23
N LEU A 97 3.76 -5.91 5.37
CA LEU A 97 2.33 -6.26 5.30
C LEU A 97 1.86 -7.19 6.42
N HIS A 98 2.78 -7.95 7.03
CA HIS A 98 2.49 -8.84 8.17
C HIS A 98 2.64 -8.16 9.54
N LEU A 99 3.27 -6.98 9.61
CA LEU A 99 3.33 -6.15 10.83
C LEU A 99 1.96 -5.52 11.21
N LYS A 100 0.84 -6.08 10.74
CA LYS A 100 -0.52 -5.62 11.09
C LYS A 100 -0.78 -5.73 12.59
#